data_AF-M0QLM9-F1
#
_entry.id   AF-M0QLM9-F1
#
_cell.length_a   1.000
_cell.length_b   1.000
_cell.length_c   1.000
_cell.angle_alpha   90.00
_cell.angle_beta   90.00
_cell.angle_gamma   90.00
#
_symmetry.space_group_name_H-M   'P 1'
#
loop_
_entity.id
_entity.type
_entity.pdbx_description
1 polymer ?
#
loop_
_entity_poly.entity_id
_entity_poly.type
_entity_poly.pdbx_seq_one_letter_code
_entity_poly.pdbx_strand_id
1 'polypeptide(L)' 'MWRESMTAPHTRTEDEILSAATAGHIMAGMPPTAGDADAARRVLRGHTSVAEELTKLRDERSTSRTAPRRSDDR' A
#
# COMPACT_ATOMS: atom_id res chain seq x y z
N MET A 1 21.24 36.99 13.22
CA MET A 1 20.05 36.80 12.34
C MET A 1 20.32 35.60 11.45
N TRP A 2 19.88 34.42 11.84
CA TRP A 2 19.94 33.24 10.97
C TRP A 2 18.56 33.08 10.34
N ARG A 3 18.50 33.15 9.01
CA ARG A 3 17.28 33.00 8.23
C ARG A 3 16.71 31.62 8.52
N GLU A 4 15.50 31.59 9.05
CA GLU A 4 14.64 30.42 9.03
C GLU A 4 14.44 30.04 7.55
N SER A 5 15.15 29.00 7.12
CA SER A 5 14.81 28.31 5.88
C SER A 5 13.43 27.69 6.09
N MET A 6 12.39 28.41 5.69
CA MET A 6 11.06 27.82 5.51
C MET A 6 11.23 26.69 4.50
N THR A 7 11.28 25.45 4.99
CA THR A 7 11.14 24.25 4.17
C THR A 7 9.79 24.38 3.47
N ALA A 8 9.80 24.81 2.21
CA ALA A 8 8.61 24.80 1.39
C ALA A 8 7.98 23.40 1.50
N PRO A 9 6.65 23.26 1.69
CA PRO A 9 6.04 21.94 1.70
C PRO A 9 6.30 21.33 0.32
N HIS A 10 7.27 20.41 0.25
CA HIS A 10 7.53 19.63 -0.94
C HIS A 10 6.37 18.64 -1.08
N THR A 11 5.23 19.10 -1.59
CA THR A 11 4.07 18.25 -1.86
C THR A 11 4.44 17.35 -3.03
N ARG A 12 4.99 16.18 -2.72
CA ARG A 12 5.17 15.12 -3.71
C ARG A 12 3.80 14.78 -4.28
N THR A 13 3.73 14.62 -5.59
CA THR A 13 2.52 14.13 -6.26
C THR A 13 2.21 12.70 -5.83
N GLU A 14 0.96 12.27 -5.98
CA GLU A 14 0.55 10.87 -5.72
C GLU A 14 1.45 9.88 -6.46
N ASP A 15 1.76 10.16 -7.72
CA ASP A 15 2.60 9.32 -8.57
C ASP A 15 4.07 9.29 -8.11
N GLU A 16 4.61 10.40 -7.63
CA GLU A 16 5.97 10.42 -7.05
C GLU A 16 6.05 9.61 -5.75
N ILE A 17 5.02 9.69 -4.90
CA ILE A 17 4.95 8.92 -3.67
C ILE A 17 4.85 7.43 -3.98
N LEU A 18 3.97 7.05 -4.91
CA LEU A 18 3.80 5.66 -5.34
C LEU A 18 5.07 5.12 -6.00
N SER A 19 5.69 5.89 -6.90
CA SER A 19 6.92 5.50 -7.59
C SER A 19 8.05 5.24 -6.60
N ALA A 20 8.25 6.13 -5.62
CA ALA A 20 9.26 5.94 -4.57
C ALA A 20 8.98 4.70 -3.70
N ALA A 21 7.73 4.49 -3.30
CA ALA A 21 7.33 3.33 -2.52
C ALA A 21 7.51 2.01 -3.31
N THR A 22 7.13 2.00 -4.58
CA THR A 22 7.30 0.86 -5.50
C THR A 22 8.78 0.56 -5.71
N ALA A 23 9.62 1.57 -5.93
CA ALA A 23 11.06 1.38 -6.07
C ALA A 23 11.67 0.73 -4.81
N GLY A 24 11.28 1.18 -3.62
CA GLY A 24 11.70 0.56 -2.35
C GLY A 24 11.34 -0.93 -2.25
N HIS A 25 10.11 -1.27 -2.63
CA HIS A 25 9.63 -2.66 -2.65
C HIS A 25 10.36 -3.54 -3.67
N ILE A 26 10.63 -3.01 -4.87
CA ILE A 26 11.42 -3.71 -5.90
C ILE A 26 12.85 -3.96 -5.40
N MET A 27 13.50 -2.95 -4.81
CA MET A 27 14.84 -3.10 -4.24
C MET A 27 14.89 -4.13 -3.10
N ALA A 28 13.79 -4.28 -2.34
CA ALA A 28 13.65 -5.30 -1.32
C ALA A 28 13.32 -6.71 -1.87
N GLY A 29 13.19 -6.88 -3.19
CA GLY A 29 12.79 -8.14 -3.81
C GLY A 29 11.32 -8.51 -3.58
N MET A 30 10.48 -7.55 -3.18
CA MET A 30 9.07 -7.73 -2.88
C MET A 30 8.21 -6.75 -3.70
N PRO A 31 8.15 -6.88 -5.04
CA PRO A 31 7.39 -5.95 -5.87
C PRO A 31 5.91 -5.91 -5.44
N PRO A 32 5.31 -4.71 -5.31
CA PRO A 32 3.93 -4.59 -4.89
C PRO A 32 3.00 -5.06 -6.00
N THR A 33 1.84 -5.60 -5.61
CA THR A 33 0.78 -5.96 -6.54
C THR A 33 0.00 -4.74 -7.00
N ALA A 34 -0.83 -4.89 -8.06
CA ALA A 34 -1.76 -3.84 -8.47
C ALA A 34 -2.74 -3.47 -7.34
N GLY A 35 -3.16 -4.44 -6.54
CA GLY A 35 -4.04 -4.22 -5.39
C GLY A 35 -3.40 -3.34 -4.31
N ASP A 36 -2.11 -3.52 -4.05
CA ASP A 36 -1.36 -2.69 -3.11
C ASP A 36 -1.28 -1.23 -3.57
N ALA A 37 -1.05 -1.01 -4.88
CA ALA A 37 -1.02 0.33 -5.47
C ALA A 37 -2.39 1.02 -5.37
N ASP A 38 -3.48 0.32 -5.65
CA ASP A 38 -4.83 0.87 -5.55
C ASP A 38 -5.24 1.17 -4.10
N ALA A 39 -4.82 0.34 -3.14
CA ALA A 39 -5.01 0.62 -1.71
C ALA A 39 -4.24 1.88 -1.29
N ALA A 40 -2.99 2.02 -1.70
CA ALA A 40 -2.20 3.21 -1.43
C ALA A 40 -2.82 4.48 -2.03
N ARG A 41 -3.37 4.42 -3.25
CA ARG A 41 -4.11 5.56 -3.85
C ARG A 41 -5.34 5.97 -3.03
N ARG A 42 -6.14 5.01 -2.57
CA ARG A 42 -7.32 5.31 -1.73
C ARG A 42 -6.92 6.03 -0.44
N VAL A 43 -5.81 5.60 0.18
CA VAL A 43 -5.27 6.25 1.38
C VAL A 43 -4.75 7.65 1.07
N LEU A 44 -3.96 7.83 0.02
CA LEU A 44 -3.40 9.13 -0.35
C LEU A 44 -4.48 10.16 -0.70
N ARG A 45 -5.60 9.72 -1.27
CA ARG A 45 -6.78 10.56 -1.57
C ARG A 45 -7.72 10.74 -0.38
N GLY A 46 -7.46 10.08 0.75
CA GLY A 46 -8.30 10.16 1.95
C GLY A 46 -9.64 9.43 1.85
N HIS A 47 -9.82 8.54 0.86
CA HIS A 47 -11.04 7.74 0.72
C HIS A 47 -11.14 6.65 1.80
N THR A 48 -10.00 6.17 2.29
CA THR A 48 -9.89 5.18 3.35
C THR A 48 -8.68 5.49 4.22
N SER A 49 -8.72 5.05 5.47
CA SER A 49 -7.57 5.07 6.36
C SER A 49 -6.65 3.86 6.11
N VAL A 50 -5.39 3.98 6.54
CA VAL A 50 -4.44 2.85 6.54
C VAL A 50 -4.97 1.68 7.37
N ALA A 51 -5.63 1.96 8.50
CA ALA A 51 -6.17 0.93 9.39
C ALA A 51 -7.29 0.11 8.72
N GLU A 52 -8.16 0.76 7.95
CA GLU A 52 -9.22 0.09 7.19
C GLU A 52 -8.64 -0.82 6.10
N GLU A 53 -7.67 -0.34 5.32
CA GLU A 53 -7.03 -1.16 4.28
C GLU A 53 -6.24 -2.34 4.87
N LEU A 54 -5.57 -2.15 6.02
CA LEU A 54 -4.90 -3.26 6.73
C LEU A 54 -5.89 -4.30 7.27
N THR A 55 -7.08 -3.87 7.68
CA THR A 55 -8.15 -4.77 8.14
C THR A 55 -8.66 -5.61 6.96
N LYS A 56 -8.94 -4.99 5.82
CA LYS A 56 -9.35 -5.70 4.59
C LYS A 56 -8.33 -6.74 4.15
N LEU A 57 -7.04 -6.37 4.09
CA LEU A 57 -5.96 -7.30 3.74
C LEU A 57 -5.88 -8.49 4.69
N ARG A 58 -6.11 -8.27 5.99
CA ARG A 58 -6.14 -9.34 6.99
C ARG A 58 -7.33 -10.28 6.80
N ASP A 59 -8.49 -9.73 6.47
CA ASP A 59 -9.72 -10.49 6.24
C ASP A 59 -9.64 -11.32 4.96
N GLU A 60 -9.09 -10.77 3.87
CA GLU A 60 -8.82 -11.46 2.61
C GLU A 60 -7.88 -12.65 2.81
N ARG A 61 -6.81 -12.45 3.59
CA ARG A 61 -5.85 -13.52 3.92
C ARG A 61 -6.47 -14.61 4.80
N SER A 62 -7.38 -14.23 5.69
CA SER A 62 -8.08 -15.17 6.58
C SER A 62 -9.13 -15.99 5.81
N THR A 63 -9.83 -15.36 4.88
CA THR A 63 -10.79 -16.01 3.98
C THR A 63 -10.08 -16.98 3.03
N SER A 64 -8.96 -16.55 2.41
CA SER A 64 -8.18 -17.39 1.49
C SER A 64 -7.57 -18.63 2.17
N ARG A 65 -7.26 -18.55 3.47
CA ARG A 65 -6.72 -19.65 4.27
C ARG A 65 -7.79 -20.64 4.75
N THR A 66 -9.06 -20.22 4.76
CA THR A 66 -10.20 -21.00 5.27
C THR A 66 -10.96 -21.71 4.16
N ALA A 67 -10.65 -21.45 2.89
CA ALA A 67 -11.18 -22.25 1.79
C ALA A 67 -10.79 -23.73 2.02
N PRO A 68 -11.76 -24.66 2.13
CA PRO A 68 -11.44 -26.07 2.25
C PRO A 68 -10.60 -26.45 1.02
N ARG A 69 -9.43 -27.05 1.25
CA ARG A 69 -8.79 -27.85 0.21
C ARG A 69 -9.87 -28.81 -0.25
N ARG A 70 -10.38 -28.64 -1.48
CA ARG A 70 -11.17 -29.68 -2.13
C ARG A 70 -10.27 -30.89 -2.23
N SER A 71 -10.31 -31.72 -1.20
CA SER A 71 -9.87 -33.10 -1.23
C SER A 71 -10.99 -33.88 -1.89
N ASP A 72 -11.10 -33.72 -3.20
CA ASP A 72 -11.90 -34.51 -4.14
C ASP A 72 -11.08 -34.40 -5.45
N ASP A 73 -10.59 -35.43 -6.13
CA ASP A 73 -11.01 -36.82 -6.20
C ASP A 73 -9.91 -37.62 -6.95
N ARG A 74 -9.72 -38.89 -6.54
CA ARG A 74 -8.82 -39.96 -7.03
C ARG A 74 -7.33 -40.00 -6.65
#